data_AF-A0A957TY19-F1
#
_entry.id   AF-A0A957TY19-F1
#
_cell.length_a   1.000
_cell.length_b   1.000
_cell.length_c   1.000
_cell.angle_alpha   90.00
_cell.angle_beta   90.00
_cell.angle_gamma   90.00
#
_symmetry.space_group_name_H-M   'P 1'
#
loop_
_entity.id
_entity.type
_entity.pdbx_description
1 polymer ?
#
loop_
_entity_poly.entity_id
_entity_poly.type
_entity_poly.pdbx_seq_one_letter_code
_entity_poly.pdbx_strand_id
1 'polypeptide(L)'
;GMPYATIAQSVFAILLGKEPAAVIPALQIENRMEQLTGTYETYRGIETLKVVNKGGLLYTESTDPVSTATTLTPLIPEDPTLVSTNFYTLSNGVKSPVEFWVDAKDETRLIIERYCYRKVG
;
A
#
# COMPACT_ATOMS: atom_id res chain seq x y z
N GLY A 1 2.58 14.22 -9.80
CA GLY A 1 3.67 14.61 -10.73
C GLY A 1 3.10 14.79 -12.12
N MET A 2 3.82 15.47 -13.02
CA MET A 2 3.40 15.53 -14.44
C MET A 2 3.67 14.16 -15.09
N PRO A 3 2.65 13.43 -15.59
CA PRO A 3 2.80 12.06 -16.11
C PRO A 3 3.89 11.93 -17.20
N TYR A 4 4.10 13.00 -17.97
CA TYR A 4 5.08 13.05 -19.04
C TYR A 4 6.54 12.93 -18.56
N ALA A 5 6.84 13.39 -17.33
CA ALA A 5 8.19 13.34 -16.79
C ALA A 5 8.65 11.89 -16.55
N THR A 6 7.77 11.05 -15.98
CA THR A 6 8.06 9.63 -15.74
C THR A 6 8.27 8.89 -17.07
N ILE A 7 7.44 9.17 -18.09
CA ILE A 7 7.57 8.57 -19.42
C ILE A 7 8.93 8.91 -20.04
N ALA A 8 9.32 10.19 -20.02
CA ALA A 8 10.61 10.62 -20.56
C ALA A 8 11.78 9.96 -19.81
N GLN A 9 11.72 9.91 -18.47
CA GLN A 9 12.72 9.23 -17.64
C GLN A 9 12.84 7.74 -17.98
N SER A 10 11.71 7.05 -18.19
CA SER A 10 11.69 5.64 -18.59
C SER A 10 12.37 5.42 -19.93
N VAL A 11 12.11 6.28 -20.93
CA VAL A 11 12.78 6.22 -22.24
C VAL A 11 14.30 6.39 -22.07
N PHE A 12 14.74 7.37 -21.29
CA PHE A 12 16.17 7.57 -21.04
C PHE A 12 16.81 6.39 -20.31
N ALA A 13 16.14 5.82 -19.31
CA ALA A 13 16.63 4.65 -18.60
C ALA A 13 16.86 3.47 -19.56
N ILE A 14 15.89 3.19 -20.43
CA ILE A 14 15.98 2.12 -21.43
C ILE A 14 17.13 2.38 -22.41
N LEU A 15 17.29 3.61 -22.91
CA LEU A 15 18.39 3.99 -23.80
C LEU A 15 19.77 3.80 -23.15
N LEU A 16 19.86 3.93 -21.83
CA LEU A 16 21.07 3.68 -21.05
C LEU A 16 21.24 2.21 -20.65
N GLY A 17 20.40 1.31 -21.16
CA GLY A 17 20.43 -0.12 -20.82
C GLY A 17 20.01 -0.44 -19.39
N LYS A 18 19.26 0.47 -18.74
CA LYS A 18 18.78 0.30 -17.37
C LYS A 18 17.31 -0.09 -17.36
N GLU A 19 16.92 -0.90 -16.39
CA GLU A 19 15.52 -1.22 -16.13
C GLU A 19 14.87 0.00 -15.43
N PRO A 20 13.78 0.59 -15.98
CA PRO A 20 13.17 1.80 -15.43
C PRO A 20 12.73 1.69 -13.98
N ALA A 21 12.08 0.59 -13.58
CA ALA A 21 11.61 0.39 -12.22
C ALA A 21 12.75 0.26 -11.19
N ALA A 22 13.98 -0.04 -11.61
CA ALA A 22 15.14 -0.13 -10.75
C ALA A 22 15.81 1.24 -10.51
N VAL A 23 15.54 2.26 -11.33
CA VAL A 23 16.23 3.55 -11.25
C VAL A 23 15.32 4.78 -11.15
N ILE A 24 14.03 4.64 -11.40
CA ILE A 24 13.05 5.74 -11.31
C ILE A 24 12.28 5.61 -9.99
N PRO A 25 12.46 6.53 -9.04
CA PRO A 25 11.83 6.44 -7.71
C PRO A 25 10.30 6.35 -7.76
N ALA A 26 9.66 7.06 -8.69
CA ALA A 26 8.20 7.02 -8.81
C ALA A 26 7.69 5.60 -9.14
N LEU A 27 8.39 4.88 -10.03
CA LEU A 27 8.03 3.50 -10.39
C LEU A 27 8.35 2.52 -9.26
N GLN A 28 9.43 2.75 -8.50
CA GLN A 28 9.75 1.96 -7.32
C GLN A 28 8.64 2.06 -6.26
N ILE A 29 8.21 3.28 -5.97
CA ILE A 29 7.13 3.55 -5.01
C ILE A 29 5.82 2.94 -5.51
N GLU A 30 5.49 3.12 -6.80
CA GLU A 30 4.28 2.56 -7.41
C GLU A 30 4.25 1.03 -7.31
N ASN A 31 5.31 0.35 -7.77
CA ASN A 31 5.43 -1.11 -7.68
C ASN A 31 5.32 -1.60 -6.24
N ARG A 32 5.95 -0.89 -5.28
CA ARG A 32 5.89 -1.27 -3.88
C ARG A 32 4.50 -1.06 -3.29
N MET A 33 3.80 0.02 -3.66
CA MET A 33 2.40 0.21 -3.28
C MET A 33 1.51 -0.90 -3.85
N GLU A 34 1.69 -1.26 -5.12
CA GLU A 34 0.94 -2.33 -5.78
C GLU A 34 1.12 -3.68 -5.08
N GLN A 35 2.34 -4.03 -4.66
CA GLN A 35 2.62 -5.22 -3.87
C GLN A 35 1.81 -5.26 -2.56
N LEU A 36 1.56 -4.11 -1.93
CA LEU A 36 0.78 -4.01 -0.70
C LEU A 36 -0.74 -3.98 -0.95
N THR A 37 -1.21 -3.63 -2.15
CA THR A 37 -2.64 -3.64 -2.48
C THR A 37 -3.21 -5.06 -2.57
N GLY A 38 -4.48 -5.23 -2.23
CA GLY A 38 -5.17 -6.51 -2.26
C GLY A 38 -6.22 -6.65 -1.17
N THR A 39 -6.79 -7.84 -1.04
CA THR A 39 -7.74 -8.17 0.02
C THR A 39 -7.00 -8.80 1.19
N TYR A 40 -7.38 -8.41 2.40
CA TYR A 40 -6.76 -8.83 3.65
C TYR A 40 -7.83 -9.32 4.61
N GLU A 41 -7.57 -10.44 5.29
CA GLU A 41 -8.53 -11.10 6.16
C GLU A 41 -7.91 -11.45 7.52
N THR A 42 -8.70 -11.30 8.58
CA THR A 42 -8.34 -11.86 9.90
C THR A 42 -8.52 -13.37 9.91
N TYR A 43 -8.16 -14.01 11.04
CA TYR A 43 -8.30 -15.45 11.20
C TYR A 43 -9.72 -15.93 10.84
N ARG A 44 -9.80 -16.91 9.93
CA ARG A 44 -11.06 -17.50 9.41
C ARG A 44 -11.99 -16.50 8.69
N GLY A 45 -11.48 -15.37 8.20
CA GLY A 45 -12.29 -14.44 7.39
C GLY A 45 -13.40 -13.74 8.17
N ILE A 46 -13.23 -13.58 9.49
CA ILE A 46 -14.23 -12.89 10.35
C ILE A 46 -14.34 -11.42 9.95
N GLU A 47 -13.21 -10.80 9.63
CA GLU A 47 -13.14 -9.44 9.12
C GLU A 47 -12.29 -9.41 7.85
N THR A 48 -12.80 -8.70 6.84
CA THR A 48 -12.14 -8.48 5.56
C THR A 48 -11.98 -6.99 5.33
N LEU A 49 -10.80 -6.58 4.85
CA LEU A 49 -10.55 -5.23 4.38
C LEU A 49 -9.82 -5.30 3.02
N LYS A 50 -9.92 -4.24 2.23
CA LYS A 50 -9.19 -4.13 0.97
C LYS A 50 -8.20 -2.96 1.05
N VAL A 51 -6.96 -3.18 0.66
CA VAL A 51 -5.97 -2.12 0.48
C VAL A 51 -5.97 -1.70 -0.97
N VAL A 52 -6.20 -0.42 -1.23
CA VAL A 52 -6.29 0.16 -2.58
C VAL A 52 -5.36 1.34 -2.73
N ASN A 53 -4.71 1.47 -3.89
CA ASN A 53 -3.95 2.66 -4.26
C ASN A 53 -4.89 3.65 -4.98
N LYS A 54 -5.02 4.86 -4.45
CA LYS A 54 -5.77 5.95 -5.09
C LYS A 54 -4.87 7.18 -5.19
N GLY A 55 -4.39 7.45 -6.39
CA GLY A 55 -3.61 8.66 -6.69
C GLY A 55 -2.24 8.72 -6.00
N GLY A 56 -1.61 7.57 -5.72
CA GLY A 56 -0.31 7.50 -5.06
C GLY A 56 -0.39 7.51 -3.53
N LEU A 57 -1.56 7.23 -2.96
CA LEU A 57 -1.75 7.00 -1.53
C LEU A 57 -2.54 5.71 -1.33
N LEU A 58 -2.12 4.91 -0.35
CA LEU A 58 -2.85 3.69 0.02
C LEU A 58 -4.02 4.02 0.95
N TYR A 59 -5.10 3.26 0.82
CA TYR A 59 -6.27 3.33 1.67
C TYR A 59 -6.69 1.93 2.09
N THR A 60 -7.17 1.77 3.32
CA THR A 60 -8.01 0.62 3.67
C THR A 60 -9.46 0.94 3.35
N GLU A 61 -10.11 0.03 2.65
CA GLU A 61 -11.52 0.05 2.29
C GLU A 61 -12.21 -1.07 3.07
N SER A 62 -13.12 -0.69 3.96
CA SER A 62 -13.93 -1.63 4.76
C SER A 62 -15.40 -1.28 4.63
N THR A 63 -16.23 -2.29 4.39
CA THR A 63 -17.69 -2.11 4.33
C THR A 63 -18.28 -2.49 5.68
N ASP A 64 -19.00 -1.55 6.28
CA ASP A 64 -19.75 -1.80 7.51
C ASP A 64 -20.95 -2.72 7.20
N PRO A 65 -21.08 -3.89 7.87
CA PRO A 65 -22.17 -4.83 7.64
C PRO A 65 -23.57 -4.26 7.94
N VAL A 66 -23.65 -3.28 8.83
CA VAL A 66 -24.92 -2.69 9.31
C VAL A 66 -25.35 -1.54 8.41
N SER A 67 -24.44 -0.63 8.09
CA SER A 67 -24.77 0.59 7.35
C SER A 67 -24.57 0.49 5.84
N THR A 68 -23.96 -0.60 5.35
CA THR A 68 -23.46 -0.80 3.98
C THR A 68 -22.53 0.31 3.47
N ALA A 69 -22.14 1.23 4.35
CA ALA A 69 -21.24 2.32 4.04
C ALA A 69 -19.81 1.78 3.92
N THR A 70 -19.15 2.17 2.85
CA THR A 70 -17.73 1.93 2.66
C THR A 70 -16.94 3.05 3.31
N THR A 71 -16.09 2.69 4.28
CA THR A 71 -15.15 3.62 4.90
C THR A 71 -13.80 3.51 4.19
N LEU A 72 -13.23 4.66 3.83
CA LEU A 72 -11.90 4.79 3.27
C LEU A 72 -10.99 5.48 4.29
N THR A 73 -10.02 4.74 4.80
CA THR A 73 -9.06 5.25 5.77
C THR A 73 -7.68 5.37 5.10
N PRO A 74 -7.08 6.57 5.03
CA PRO A 74 -5.78 6.74 4.40
C PRO A 74 -4.67 6.07 5.22
N LEU A 75 -3.73 5.46 4.52
CA LEU A 75 -2.49 4.92 5.05
C LEU A 75 -1.35 5.84 4.60
N ILE A 76 -0.84 6.63 5.52
CA ILE A 76 0.21 7.61 5.27
C ILE A 76 1.56 6.94 5.56
N PRO A 77 2.49 6.90 4.60
CA PRO A 77 3.79 6.27 4.84
C PRO A 77 4.59 7.06 5.88
N GLU A 78 5.27 6.34 6.77
CA GLU A 78 6.26 6.94 7.69
C GLU A 78 7.51 7.40 6.91
N ASP A 79 7.88 6.64 5.87
CA ASP A 79 8.96 6.94 4.95
C ASP A 79 8.40 7.13 3.53
N PRO A 80 8.46 8.35 2.96
CA PRO A 80 7.88 8.64 1.65
C PRO A 80 8.59 7.93 0.49
N THR A 81 9.78 7.35 0.72
CA THR A 81 10.48 6.54 -0.29
C THR A 81 10.04 5.07 -0.31
N LEU A 82 9.19 4.67 0.65
CA LEU A 82 8.76 3.29 0.88
C LEU A 82 9.93 2.29 0.98
N VAL A 83 11.09 2.68 1.51
CA VAL A 83 12.12 1.69 1.87
C VAL A 83 11.62 0.83 3.01
N SER A 84 10.92 1.44 3.97
CA SER A 84 10.09 0.75 4.97
C SER A 84 8.65 0.60 4.50
N THR A 85 7.96 -0.42 5.00
CA THR A 85 6.52 -0.66 4.78
C THR A 85 5.70 -0.28 6.02
N ASN A 86 6.19 0.73 6.75
CA ASN A 86 5.53 1.29 7.91
C ASN A 86 4.71 2.51 7.50
N PHE A 87 3.48 2.54 7.98
CA PHE A 87 2.49 3.55 7.71
C PHE A 87 1.88 3.98 9.05
N TYR A 88 1.08 5.02 8.98
CA TYR A 88 0.17 5.39 10.04
C TYR A 88 -1.16 5.83 9.45
N THR A 89 -2.18 5.79 10.29
CA THR A 89 -3.44 6.46 10.04
C THR A 89 -3.81 7.34 11.22
N LEU A 90 -4.87 8.14 11.07
CA LEU A 90 -5.41 8.97 12.15
C LEU A 90 -6.75 8.39 12.59
N SER A 91 -6.78 7.79 13.79
CA SER A 91 -8.00 7.33 14.44
C SER A 91 -8.40 8.34 15.50
N ASN A 92 -9.54 9.02 15.31
CA ASN A 92 -10.00 10.11 16.19
C ASN A 92 -8.93 11.20 16.43
N GLY A 93 -8.13 11.51 15.41
CA GLY A 93 -7.05 12.49 15.48
C GLY A 93 -5.76 11.99 16.16
N VAL A 94 -5.73 10.74 16.63
CA VAL A 94 -4.54 10.12 17.21
C VAL A 94 -3.84 9.28 16.15
N LYS A 95 -2.52 9.42 16.07
CA LYS A 95 -1.68 8.59 15.20
C LYS A 95 -1.75 7.13 15.63
N SER A 96 -2.20 6.27 14.74
CA SER A 96 -2.25 4.82 14.94
C SER A 96 -1.30 4.15 13.94
N PRO A 97 -0.32 3.33 14.41
CA PRO A 97 0.64 2.69 13.54
C PRO A 97 -0.02 1.60 12.68
N VAL A 98 0.47 1.46 11.46
CA VAL A 98 0.06 0.45 10.50
C VAL A 98 1.31 -0.17 9.87
N GLU A 99 1.45 -1.48 9.94
CA GLU A 99 2.65 -2.15 9.42
C GLU A 99 2.27 -3.21 8.40
N PHE A 100 2.97 -3.23 7.26
CA PHE A 100 2.93 -4.37 6.36
C PHE A 100 4.19 -5.21 6.55
N TRP A 101 3.99 -6.48 6.89
CA TRP A 101 5.06 -7.46 7.01
C TRP A 101 5.01 -8.38 5.80
N VAL A 102 6.01 -8.26 4.92
CA VAL A 102 6.20 -9.15 3.77
C VAL A 102 7.26 -10.17 4.15
N ASP A 103 6.91 -11.46 4.16
CA ASP A 103 7.87 -12.51 4.46
C ASP A 103 8.63 -13.01 3.22
N ALA A 104 9.57 -13.94 3.43
CA ALA A 104 10.43 -14.46 2.36
C ALA A 104 9.69 -15.26 1.28
N LYS A 105 8.40 -15.56 1.46
CA LYS A 105 7.54 -16.23 0.48
C LYS A 105 6.54 -15.27 -0.18
N ASP A 106 6.78 -13.96 -0.05
CA ASP A 106 5.88 -12.88 -0.48
C ASP A 106 4.49 -12.92 0.19
N GLU A 107 4.34 -13.63 1.31
CA GLU A 107 3.11 -13.53 2.08
C GLU A 107 3.11 -12.19 2.83
N THR A 108 2.08 -11.39 2.58
CA THR A 108 1.93 -10.08 3.23
C THR A 108 0.93 -10.16 4.36
N ARG A 109 1.32 -9.64 5.53
CA ARG A 109 0.43 -9.40 6.67
C ARG A 109 0.31 -7.90 6.89
N LEU A 110 -0.88 -7.45 7.27
CA LEU A 110 -1.20 -6.09 7.63
C LEU A 110 -1.55 -6.05 9.11
N ILE A 111 -0.83 -5.24 9.87
CA ILE A 111 -1.04 -5.06 11.30
C ILE A 111 -1.61 -3.66 11.51
N ILE A 112 -2.81 -3.59 12.09
CA ILE A 112 -3.47 -2.34 12.48
C ILE A 112 -3.93 -2.50 13.91
N GLU A 113 -3.38 -1.70 14.82
CA GLU A 113 -3.63 -1.83 16.27
C GLU A 113 -3.40 -3.27 16.77
N ARG A 114 -4.48 -3.96 17.19
CA ARG A 114 -4.45 -5.36 17.68
C ARG A 114 -4.79 -6.40 16.62
N TYR A 115 -5.12 -5.97 15.41
CA TYR A 115 -5.57 -6.86 14.35
C TYR A 115 -4.42 -7.21 13.42
N CYS A 116 -4.33 -8.50 13.10
CA CYS A 116 -3.42 -9.03 12.09
C CYS A 116 -4.26 -9.60 10.96
N TYR A 117 -4.18 -8.97 9.79
CA TYR A 117 -4.83 -9.43 8.58
C TYR A 117 -3.80 -10.08 7.67
N ARG A 118 -4.14 -11.20 7.06
CA ARG A 118 -3.32 -11.87 6.04
C ARG A 118 -3.86 -11.51 4.66
N LYS A 119 -2.97 -11.17 3.72
CA LYS A 119 -3.35 -10.98 2.32
C LYS A 119 -3.89 -12.29 1.75
N VAL A 120 -5.01 -12.22 1.03
CA VAL A 120 -5.66 -13.36 0.37
C VAL A 120 -5.78 -13.09 -1.13
N GLY A 121 -5.55 -14.15 -1.92
CA GLY A 121 -5.34 -14.07 -3.38
C GLY A 121 -3.86 -13.97 -3.72
#